data_AF-A0A1B9F0X8-F1
#
_entry.id   AF-A0A1B9F0X8-F1
#
_cell.length_a   1.000
_cell.length_b   1.000
_cell.length_c   1.000
_cell.angle_alpha   90.00
_cell.angle_beta   90.00
_cell.angle_gamma   90.00
#
_symmetry.space_group_name_H-M   'P 1'
#
loop_
_entity.id
_entity.type
_entity.pdbx_description
1 polymer ?
#
loop_
_entity_poly.entity_id
_entity_poly.type
_entity_poly.pdbx_seq_one_letter_code
_entity_poly.pdbx_strand_id
1 'polypeptide(L)' 'MPEGWTSVGVTGSKDECLAHIDTVWTDMRPLSLRQAMAADD' A
#
# COMPACT_ATOMS: atom_id res chain seq x y z
N MET A 1 10.19 1.74 13.26
CA MET A 1 9.79 2.20 11.92
C MET A 1 10.47 3.52 11.65
N PRO A 2 10.98 3.78 10.44
CA PRO A 2 11.50 5.11 10.09
C PRO A 2 10.40 6.17 10.18
N GLU A 3 10.79 7.43 10.30
CA GLU A 3 9.87 8.56 10.27
C GLU A 3 9.05 8.57 8.97
N GLY A 4 7.75 8.87 9.08
CA GLY A 4 6.81 8.83 7.95
C GLY A 4 6.25 7.45 7.60
N TRP A 5 6.66 6.38 8.29
CA TRP A 5 6.11 5.03 8.11
C TRP A 5 5.21 4.60 9.27
N THR A 6 4.09 3.97 8.94
CA THR A 6 3.12 3.42 9.90
C THR A 6 2.89 1.93 9.64
N SER A 7 2.75 1.13 10.70
CA SER A 7 2.41 -0.29 10.57
C SER A 7 0.92 -0.49 10.26
N VAL A 8 0.61 -1.52 9.47
CA VAL A 8 -0.77 -1.84 9.04
C VAL A 8 -1.41 -3.00 9.83
N GLY A 9 -0.74 -3.50 10.87
CA GLY A 9 -1.25 -4.56 11.73
C GLY A 9 -1.13 -6.00 11.20
N VAL A 10 -0.58 -6.19 10.00
CA VAL A 10 -0.32 -7.52 9.44
C VAL A 10 1.03 -8.05 9.94
N THR A 11 1.01 -9.25 10.52
CA THR A 11 2.19 -9.93 11.06
C THR A 11 2.13 -11.42 10.76
N GLY A 12 3.25 -12.03 10.39
CA GLY A 12 3.34 -13.45 10.08
C GLY A 12 4.72 -13.81 9.57
N SER A 13 4.83 -14.99 8.96
CA SER A 13 5.98 -15.36 8.13
C SER A 13 6.20 -14.36 6.99
N LYS A 14 7.40 -14.38 6.42
CA LYS A 14 7.74 -13.54 5.26
C LYS A 14 6.74 -13.75 4.12
N ASP A 15 6.37 -15.00 3.85
CA ASP A 15 5.48 -15.34 2.74
C ASP A 15 4.05 -14.82 2.97
N GLU A 16 3.55 -14.87 4.20
CA GLU A 16 2.25 -14.28 4.56
C GLU A 16 2.26 -12.75 4.40
N CYS A 17 3.33 -12.08 4.85
CA CYS A 17 3.48 -10.64 4.66
C CYS A 17 3.57 -10.26 3.18
N LEU A 18 4.29 -11.03 2.37
CA LEU A 18 4.40 -10.80 0.92
C LEU A 18 3.07 -11.03 0.20
N ALA A 19 2.33 -12.08 0.56
CA ALA A 19 1.01 -12.37 0.00
C ALA A 19 0.00 -11.23 0.30
N HIS A 20 0.07 -10.65 1.50
CA HIS A 20 -0.75 -9.48 1.83
C HIS A 20 -0.38 -8.28 0.96
N ILE A 21 0.91 -7.99 0.79
CA ILE A 21 1.39 -6.89 -0.06
C ILE A 21 0.88 -7.06 -1.49
N ASP A 22 1.00 -8.26 -2.07
CA ASP A 22 0.54 -8.56 -3.43
C ASP A 22 -0.98 -8.35 -3.58
N THR A 23 -1.74 -8.68 -2.53
CA THR A 23 -3.21 -8.52 -2.52
C THR A 23 -3.64 -7.06 -2.45
N VAL A 24 -2.96 -6.21 -1.67
CA VAL A 24 -3.41 -4.83 -1.39
C VAL A 24 -2.73 -3.77 -2.26
N TRP A 25 -1.54 -4.05 -2.79
CA TRP A 25 -0.80 -3.11 -3.63
C TRP A 25 -1.10 -3.31 -5.12
N THR A 26 -2.38 -3.31 -5.47
CA THR A 26 -2.85 -3.54 -6.85
C THR A 26 -2.66 -2.32 -7.77
N ASP A 27 -2.58 -1.12 -7.20
CA ASP A 27 -2.29 0.11 -7.92
C ASP A 27 -1.00 0.74 -7.39
N MET A 28 0.04 0.72 -8.22
CA MET A 28 1.36 1.22 -7.86
C MET A 28 1.51 2.73 -8.00
N ARG A 29 0.49 3.46 -8.46
CA ARG A 29 0.56 4.92 -8.61
C ARG A 29 0.68 5.61 -7.23
N PRO A 30 1.47 6.69 -7.13
CA PRO A 30 1.47 7.55 -5.95
C PRO A 30 0.06 8.03 -5.60
N LEU A 31 -0.21 8.24 -4.31
CA LEU A 31 -1.54 8.66 -3.84
C LEU A 31 -2.01 9.96 -4.52
N SER A 32 -1.12 10.94 -4.67
CA SER A 32 -1.43 12.22 -5.32
C SER A 32 -1.92 12.06 -6.76
N LEU A 33 -1.28 11.17 -7.54
CA LEU A 33 -1.70 10.90 -8.92
C LEU A 33 -3.07 10.21 -8.97
N ARG A 34 -3.32 9.25 -8.07
CA ARG A 34 -4.63 8.58 -7.97
C ARG A 34 -5.75 9.57 -7.64
N GLN A 35 -5.49 10.48 -6.70
CA GLN A 35 -6.45 11.52 -6.31
C GLN A 35 -6.73 12.51 -7.44
N ALA A 36 -5.70 12.93 -8.19
CA ALA A 36 -5.87 13.82 -9.34
C ALA A 36 -6.75 13.17 -10.42
N MET A 37 -6.45 11.93 -10.81
CA MET A 37 -7.22 11.23 -11.85
C MET A 37 -8.67 10.94 -11.44
N ALA A 38 -8.93 10.66 -10.16
CA ALA A 38 -10.29 10.45 -9.66
C ALA A 38 -11.12 11.74 -9.54
N ALA A 39 -10.48 12.91 -9.57
CA ALA A 39 -11.16 14.21 -9.56
C ALA A 39 -11.49 14.72 -10.98
N ASP A 40 -10.85 14.15 -11.99
CA ASP A 40 -11.02 14.50 -13.42
C ASP A 40 -12.13 13.67 -14.12
N ASP A 41 -12.68 12.64 -13.45
CA ASP A 41 -13.85 11.83 -13.87
C ASP A 41 -15.18 12.44 -13.35
#